data_AF-A0A849EV90-F1
#
_entry.id   AF-A0A849EV90-F1
#
_cell.length_a   1.000
_cell.length_b   1.000
_cell.length_c   1.000
_cell.angle_alpha   90.00
_cell.angle_beta   90.00
_cell.angle_gamma   90.00
#
_symmetry.space_group_name_H-M   'P 1'
#
loop_
_entity.id
_entity.type
_entity.pdbx_description
1 polymer ?
#
loop_
_entity_poly.entity_id
_entity_poly.type
_entity_poly.pdbx_seq_one_letter_code
_entity_poly.pdbx_strand_id
1 'polypeptide(L)' 'MRESKIQQRFCGREFNRGQVSLIQEVVDSCGGLSRNELAYTVCELLEWMRPNGK' A
#
# COMPACT_ATOMS: atom_id res chain seq x y z
N MET A 1 10.61 22.68 -7.78
CA MET A 1 11.06 21.34 -7.36
C MET A 1 10.12 20.34 -8.04
N ARG A 2 10.62 19.47 -8.92
CA ARG A 2 9.77 18.48 -9.59
C ARG A 2 9.56 17.33 -8.61
N GLU A 3 8.35 17.21 -8.06
CA GLU A 3 7.94 16.01 -7.35
C GLU A 3 8.10 14.84 -8.33
N SER A 4 9.10 14.00 -8.08
CA SER A 4 9.35 12.81 -8.88
C SER A 4 8.12 11.91 -8.72
N LYS A 5 7.29 11.85 -9.77
CA LYS A 5 6.08 11.03 -9.84
C LYS A 5 6.52 9.56 -9.80
N ILE A 6 6.72 9.02 -8.59
CA ILE A 6 6.64 7.58 -8.38
C ILE A 6 5.15 7.25 -8.44
N GLN A 7 4.65 7.13 -9.67
CA GLN A 7 3.34 6.59 -10.01
C GLN A 7 3.57 5.10 -10.23
N GLN A 8 3.46 4.30 -9.17
CA GLN A 8 3.52 2.85 -9.30
C GLN A 8 2.12 2.35 -9.64
N ARG A 9 1.98 1.56 -10.70
CA ARG A 9 0.71 0.93 -11.07
C ARG A 9 0.74 -0.54 -10.71
N PHE A 10 -0.21 -0.98 -9.91
CA PHE A 10 -0.34 -2.38 -9.52
C PHE A 10 -1.81 -2.80 -9.47
N CYS A 11 -2.13 -3.97 -10.04
CA CYS A 11 -3.51 -4.45 -10.18
C CYS A 11 -4.50 -3.43 -10.78
N GLY A 12 -4.03 -2.57 -11.69
CA GLY A 12 -4.86 -1.53 -12.32
C GLY A 12 -5.10 -0.29 -11.45
N ARG A 13 -4.58 -0.25 -10.22
CA ARG A 13 -4.61 0.94 -9.34
C ARG A 13 -3.29 1.71 -9.44
N GLU A 14 -3.38 3.03 -9.49
CA GLU A 14 -2.21 3.92 -9.38
C GLU A 14 -1.98 4.29 -7.91
N PHE A 15 -0.71 4.25 -7.50
CA PHE A 15 -0.27 4.64 -6.18
C PHE A 15 0.51 5.94 -6.27
N ASN A 16 0.08 6.93 -5.51
CA ASN A 16 0.85 8.16 -5.35
C ASN A 16 1.98 7.98 -4.33
N ARG A 17 2.90 8.94 -4.29
CA ARG A 17 4.08 8.89 -3.41
C ARG A 17 3.72 8.74 -1.93
N GLY A 18 2.67 9.41 -1.46
CA GLY A 18 2.21 9.30 -0.07
C GLY A 18 1.69 7.91 0.27
N GLN A 19 0.94 7.28 -0.65
CA GLN A 19 0.48 5.90 -0.48
C GLN A 19 1.66 4.92 -0.46
N VAL A 20 2.65 5.11 -1.32
CA VAL A 20 3.87 4.29 -1.35
C VAL A 20 4.68 4.46 -0.05
N SER A 21 4.80 5.68 0.46
CA SER A 21 5.43 5.95 1.76
C SER A 21 4.69 5.28 2.92
N LEU A 22 3.36 5.33 2.93
CA LEU A 22 2.55 4.66 3.94
C LEU A 22 2.76 3.14 3.91
N ILE A 23 2.80 2.53 2.72
CA ILE A 23 3.07 1.09 2.59
C ILE A 23 4.44 0.73 3.20
N GLN A 24 5.47 1.54 2.94
CA GLN A 24 6.81 1.33 3.51
C GLN A 24 6.80 1.44 5.03
N GLU A 25 6.13 2.46 5.57
CA GLU A 25 6.01 2.67 7.03
C GLU A 25 5.32 1.48 7.72
N VAL A 26 4.25 0.94 7.11
CA VAL A 26 3.56 -0.25 7.64
C VAL A 26 4.47 -1.47 7.62
N VAL A 27 5.22 -1.71 6.54
CA VAL A 27 6.15 -2.84 6.44
C VAL A 27 7.26 -2.73 7.49
N ASP A 28 7.82 -1.54 7.70
CA ASP A 28 8.88 -1.30 8.67
C ASP A 28 8.36 -1.42 10.13
N SER A 29 7.17 -0.89 10.40
CA SER A 29 6.57 -0.91 11.74
C SER A 29 6.01 -2.28 12.14
N CYS A 30 5.67 -3.12 11.16
CA CYS A 30 5.02 -4.41 11.36
C CYS A 30 5.90 -5.59 10.91
N GLY A 31 7.22 -5.51 11.07
CA GLY A 31 8.18 -6.53 10.61
C GLY A 31 8.02 -7.96 11.17
N GLY A 32 7.13 -8.17 12.15
CA GLY A 32 6.76 -9.48 12.67
C GLY A 32 5.54 -10.13 12.00
N LEU A 33 4.83 -9.41 11.13
CA LEU A 33 3.65 -9.91 10.42
C LEU A 33 4.04 -10.69 9.17
N SER A 34 3.23 -11.69 8.81
CA SER A 34 3.36 -12.35 7.52
C SER A 34 3.03 -11.39 6.37
N ARG A 35 3.50 -11.72 5.17
CA ARG A 35 3.18 -10.95 3.95
C ARG A 35 1.67 -10.81 3.70
N ASN A 36 0.88 -11.81 4.09
CA ASN A 36 -0.58 -11.73 3.95
C ASN A 36 -1.17 -10.73 4.94
N GLU A 37 -0.76 -10.78 6.21
CA GLU A 37 -1.21 -9.83 7.23
C GLU A 37 -0.83 -8.39 6.86
N LEU A 38 0.41 -8.15 6.40
CA LEU A 38 0.83 -6.85 5.90
C LEU A 38 -0.04 -6.37 4.72
N ALA A 39 -0.36 -7.26 3.78
CA ALA A 39 -1.22 -6.92 2.66
C ALA A 39 -2.65 -6.56 3.12
N TYR A 40 -3.19 -7.25 4.11
CA TYR A 40 -4.48 -6.91 4.72
C TYR A 40 -4.44 -5.52 5.34
N THR A 41 -3.47 -5.25 6.21
CA THR A 41 -3.31 -3.95 6.88
C THR A 41 -3.17 -2.81 5.87
N VAL A 42 -2.34 -2.99 4.84
CA VAL A 42 -2.19 -2.00 3.76
C VAL A 42 -3.50 -1.78 3.01
N CYS A 43 -4.23 -2.86 2.69
CA CYS A 43 -5.51 -2.75 2.01
C CYS A 43 -6.54 -2.00 2.86
N GLU A 44 -6.62 -2.26 4.17
CA GLU A 44 -7.50 -1.54 5.07
C GLU A 44 -7.16 -0.04 5.12
N LEU A 45 -5.88 0.30 5.32
CA LEU A 45 -5.42 1.70 5.43
C LEU A 45 -5.61 2.51 4.14
N LEU A 46 -5.48 1.86 2.98
CA LEU A 46 -5.66 2.51 1.67
C LEU A 46 -7.10 2.42 1.14
N GLU A 47 -8.02 1.96 1.98
CA GLU A 47 -9.42 1.63 1.62
C GLU A 47 -9.47 0.81 0.32
N TRP A 48 -8.49 -0.06 0.16
CA TRP A 48 -8.35 -0.92 -1.00
C TRP A 48 -9.19 -2.16 -0.82
N MET A 49 -10.49 -2.00 -1.04
CA MET A 49 -11.42 -3.10 -0.96
C MET A 49 -11.23 -4.03 -2.17
N ARG A 50 -10.93 -5.31 -1.93
CA ARG A 50 -11.02 -6.30 -2.99
C ARG A 50 -12.49 -6.42 -3.42
N PRO A 51 -12.79 -6.59 -4.71
CA PRO A 51 -14.17 -6.68 -5.20
C PRO A 51 -15.00 -7.79 -4.56
N ASN A 52 -14.38 -8.74 -3.86
CA ASN A 52 -15.05 -9.85 -3.19
C ASN A 52 -15.24 -9.63 -1.67
N GLY A 53 -14.94 -8.44 -1.13
CA GLY A 53 -15.18 -8.10 0.30
C GLY A 53 -14.37 -8.93 1.31
N LYS A 54 -13.34 -9.65 0.86
CA LYS A 54 -12.39 -10.46 1.64
C LYS A 54 -10.97 -10.02 1.37
#